data_AF-A0A7J0GHI6-F1
#
_entry.id   AF-A0A7J0GHI6-F1
#
_cell.length_a   1.000
_cell.length_b   1.000
_cell.length_c   1.000
_cell.angle_alpha   90.00
_cell.angle_beta   90.00
_cell.angle_gamma   90.00
#
_symmetry.space_group_name_H-M   'P 1'
#
loop_
_entity.id
_entity.type
_entity.pdbx_description
1 polymer ?
#
loop_
_entity_poly.entity_id
_entity_poly.type
_entity_poly.pdbx_seq_one_letter_code
_entity_poly.pdbx_strand_id
1 'polypeptide(L)'
;MAGQENCSRVTRLAKKRAAEAMADLESQQKQPATKKRVVLGDLQNSSNRPTIMDLGSDPNPKCRSKKKVKKTVTDAATTITTTQEIDAKSEDPQMCGAYVSEIYQYLHDMEREAKRRPLPNYIEKVQKDVTPKMRGVLVDWLVEVSEEYKLCSITLFLSISYIDRFLSMNALTRQRLQLLGVSSMLVASKFTSIAQEDYKTPNLELEFLGSYLAELSLLDYGCVKFVPSLVAAAVVFLSKFTIRPKLHPWNSALEKISGYKPADLKECVLITHDLQLSKRAGSLVAVREKYNQHKFKCVSRLSSPEEIPNSFFEDVKDS
;
A
#
# COMPACT_ATOMS: atom_id res chain seq x y z
N MET A 1 -22.41 -27.70 -3.21
CA MET A 1 -23.22 -26.91 -2.25
C MET A 1 -22.48 -26.64 -0.95
N ALA A 2 -21.82 -27.63 -0.30
CA ALA A 2 -21.10 -27.43 0.97
C ALA A 2 -19.99 -26.34 0.97
N GLY A 3 -19.24 -26.17 -0.13
CA GLY A 3 -18.20 -25.14 -0.21
C GLY A 3 -18.73 -23.70 -0.21
N GLN A 4 -19.93 -23.49 -0.75
CA GLN A 4 -20.54 -22.17 -0.88
C GLN A 4 -21.17 -21.72 0.44
N GLU A 5 -21.74 -22.66 1.20
CA GLU A 5 -22.25 -22.40 2.55
C GLU A 5 -21.13 -22.13 3.56
N ASN A 6 -20.01 -22.86 3.47
CA ASN A 6 -18.85 -22.60 4.32
C ASN A 6 -18.24 -21.21 4.05
N CYS A 7 -18.11 -20.84 2.77
CA CYS A 7 -17.64 -19.52 2.36
C CYS A 7 -18.54 -18.37 2.84
N SER A 8 -19.86 -18.58 2.74
CA SER A 8 -20.86 -17.62 3.25
C SER A 8 -20.74 -17.42 4.76
N ARG A 9 -20.47 -18.50 5.51
CA ARG A 9 -20.33 -18.48 6.97
C ARG A 9 -19.04 -17.81 7.42
N VAL A 10 -17.90 -18.11 6.80
CA VAL A 10 -16.60 -17.46 7.12
C VAL A 10 -16.67 -15.96 6.84
N THR A 11 -17.18 -15.57 5.67
CA THR A 11 -17.33 -14.16 5.29
C THR A 11 -18.26 -13.41 6.25
N ARG A 12 -19.34 -14.05 6.72
CA ARG A 12 -20.26 -13.46 7.70
C ARG A 12 -19.59 -13.28 9.07
N LEU A 13 -18.78 -14.23 9.51
CA LEU A 13 -18.04 -14.14 10.77
C LEU A 13 -16.95 -13.08 10.71
N ALA A 14 -16.16 -13.03 9.64
CA ALA A 14 -15.14 -12.01 9.43
C ALA A 14 -15.76 -10.61 9.38
N LYS A 15 -16.88 -10.45 8.64
CA LYS A 15 -17.63 -9.18 8.57
C LYS A 15 -18.16 -8.78 9.94
N LYS A 16 -18.68 -9.74 10.71
CA LYS A 16 -19.17 -9.51 12.08
C LYS A 16 -18.03 -9.03 12.99
N ARG A 17 -16.88 -9.70 13.00
CA ARG A 17 -15.69 -9.29 13.78
C ARG A 17 -15.23 -7.88 13.40
N ALA A 18 -15.16 -7.56 12.11
CA ALA A 18 -14.78 -6.23 11.64
C ALA A 18 -15.78 -5.14 12.07
N ALA A 19 -17.08 -5.44 11.99
CA ALA A 19 -18.14 -4.53 12.44
C ALA A 19 -18.14 -4.35 13.97
N GLU A 20 -17.91 -5.42 14.73
CA GLU A 20 -17.78 -5.40 16.19
C GLU A 20 -16.55 -4.60 16.63
N ALA A 21 -15.39 -4.85 16.01
CA ALA A 21 -14.19 -4.07 16.27
C ALA A 21 -14.39 -2.58 15.95
N MET A 22 -15.10 -2.24 14.87
CA MET A 22 -15.46 -0.85 14.59
C MET A 22 -16.44 -0.28 15.63
N ALA A 23 -17.43 -1.05 16.08
CA ALA A 23 -18.40 -0.66 17.11
C ALA A 23 -17.75 -0.44 18.49
N ASP A 24 -16.80 -1.29 18.87
CA ASP A 24 -16.03 -1.18 20.11
C ASP A 24 -15.15 0.08 20.12
N LEU A 25 -14.63 0.48 18.96
CA LEU A 25 -13.94 1.76 18.83
C LEU A 25 -14.86 2.96 19.02
N GLU A 26 -16.15 2.83 18.75
CA GLU A 26 -17.13 3.88 19.02
C GLU A 26 -17.43 4.02 20.50
N SER A 27 -17.51 2.90 21.23
CA SER A 27 -17.77 2.92 22.67
C SER A 27 -16.60 3.56 23.42
N GLN A 28 -15.35 3.34 22.96
CA GLN A 28 -14.14 3.93 23.53
C GLN A 28 -13.95 5.42 23.17
N GLN A 29 -14.52 5.90 22.05
CA GLN A 29 -14.48 7.33 21.68
C GLN A 29 -15.51 8.20 22.44
N LYS A 30 -16.51 7.61 23.09
CA LYS A 30 -17.43 8.33 23.97
C LYS A 30 -16.86 8.41 25.39
N GLN A 31 -16.05 9.43 25.68
CA GLN A 31 -15.75 9.79 27.09
C GLN A 31 -16.99 10.41 27.77
N PRO A 32 -17.17 10.24 29.10
CA PRO A 32 -18.27 10.82 29.84
C PRO A 32 -18.00 12.32 30.04
N ALA A 33 -18.67 13.18 29.27
CA ALA A 33 -18.63 14.62 29.50
C ALA A 33 -19.31 14.92 30.86
N THR A 34 -18.51 15.33 31.85
CA THR A 34 -19.01 15.91 33.10
C THR A 34 -19.76 17.21 32.78
N LYS A 35 -21.09 17.15 32.77
CA LYS A 35 -21.95 18.32 32.58
C LYS A 35 -21.87 19.24 33.80
N LYS A 36 -21.22 20.40 33.67
CA LYS A 36 -21.55 21.58 34.50
C LYS A 36 -22.55 22.41 33.73
N ARG A 37 -23.77 22.46 34.26
CA ARG A 37 -24.88 23.29 33.79
C ARG A 37 -24.56 24.74 34.19
N VAL A 38 -24.47 25.65 33.23
CA VAL A 38 -24.53 27.10 33.49
C VAL A 38 -25.72 27.64 32.71
N VAL A 39 -26.51 28.44 33.39
CA VAL A 39 -27.79 29.01 32.95
C VAL A 39 -27.60 30.52 32.72
N LEU A 40 -28.39 31.04 31.76
CA LEU A 40 -28.76 32.44 31.47
C LEU A 40 -27.86 33.28 30.52
N GLY A 41 -28.53 33.81 29.49
CA GLY A 41 -28.10 34.97 28.68
C GLY A 41 -28.66 34.96 27.26
N ASP A 42 -29.77 35.66 27.03
CA ASP A 42 -30.49 35.81 25.76
C ASP A 42 -29.80 36.69 24.69
N LEU A 43 -30.35 36.62 23.45
CA LEU A 43 -30.24 37.53 22.29
C LEU A 43 -29.02 37.28 21.35
N GLN A 44 -29.10 37.25 20.02
CA GLN A 44 -30.10 37.73 19.06
C GLN A 44 -29.92 37.00 17.70
N ASN A 45 -31.02 36.81 16.96
CA ASN A 45 -31.06 36.25 15.61
C ASN A 45 -30.87 37.38 14.57
N SER A 46 -30.01 37.20 13.57
CA SER A 46 -30.04 38.02 12.35
C SER A 46 -29.67 37.19 11.12
N SER A 47 -30.71 36.80 10.40
CA SER A 47 -30.71 36.43 8.99
C SER A 47 -30.17 37.59 8.14
N ASN A 48 -29.36 37.29 7.11
CA ASN A 48 -29.64 37.69 5.72
C ASN A 48 -28.49 37.38 4.73
N ARG A 49 -28.85 36.64 3.69
CA ARG A 49 -28.38 36.66 2.28
C ARG A 49 -29.70 36.72 1.46
N PRO A 50 -29.87 37.36 0.28
CA PRO A 50 -28.98 37.32 -0.89
C PRO A 50 -28.90 38.60 -1.76
N THR A 51 -27.97 38.62 -2.73
CA THR A 51 -28.19 39.31 -4.01
C THR A 51 -27.46 38.55 -5.13
N ILE A 52 -28.22 38.26 -6.19
CA ILE A 52 -27.82 37.72 -7.49
C ILE A 52 -27.71 38.90 -8.46
N MET A 53 -26.72 38.90 -9.36
CA MET A 53 -26.84 39.49 -10.69
C MET A 53 -26.13 38.60 -11.73
N ASP A 54 -26.80 38.44 -12.87
CA ASP A 54 -26.59 37.55 -14.01
C ASP A 54 -26.18 38.37 -15.26
N LEU A 55 -25.82 37.64 -16.34
CA LEU A 55 -25.65 38.00 -17.76
C LEU A 55 -24.23 38.44 -18.16
N GLY A 56 -23.55 37.85 -19.16
CA GLY A 56 -23.86 36.76 -20.08
C GLY A 56 -22.81 36.65 -21.22
N SER A 57 -23.02 35.66 -22.09
CA SER A 57 -22.51 35.45 -23.47
C SER A 57 -21.05 35.04 -23.76
N ASP A 58 -20.95 33.76 -24.18
CA ASP A 58 -19.96 33.11 -25.06
C ASP A 58 -19.85 33.79 -26.45
N PRO A 59 -18.75 33.61 -27.23
CA PRO A 59 -18.67 32.40 -28.08
C PRO A 59 -17.27 31.80 -28.31
N ASN A 60 -17.24 30.47 -28.38
CA ASN A 60 -16.22 29.63 -29.03
C ASN A 60 -16.11 29.94 -30.55
N PRO A 61 -14.93 29.73 -31.19
CA PRO A 61 -14.93 28.70 -32.22
C PRO A 61 -13.64 27.85 -32.35
N LYS A 62 -13.90 26.54 -32.47
CA LYS A 62 -13.40 25.59 -33.49
C LYS A 62 -11.99 24.99 -33.37
N CYS A 63 -12.03 23.68 -33.14
CA CYS A 63 -11.09 22.64 -33.52
C CYS A 63 -10.70 22.69 -35.02
N ARG A 64 -9.40 22.48 -35.33
CA ARG A 64 -8.94 22.01 -36.64
C ARG A 64 -7.69 21.13 -36.55
N SER A 65 -7.62 20.23 -37.52
CA SER A 65 -6.92 18.96 -37.63
C SER A 65 -5.42 19.01 -37.97
N LYS A 66 -4.73 17.97 -37.46
CA LYS A 66 -3.53 17.24 -37.95
C LYS A 66 -2.78 17.79 -39.17
N LYS A 67 -1.46 17.96 -39.02
CA LYS A 67 -0.46 17.74 -40.09
C LYS A 67 0.70 16.87 -39.59
N LYS A 68 0.98 15.81 -40.36
CA LYS A 68 2.16 14.95 -40.32
C LYS A 68 3.42 15.75 -40.64
N VAL A 69 4.51 15.52 -39.91
CA VAL A 69 5.88 15.76 -40.41
C VAL A 69 6.70 14.50 -40.12
N LYS A 70 7.22 13.90 -41.20
CA LYS A 70 8.27 12.89 -41.20
C LYS A 70 9.61 13.60 -41.04
N LYS A 71 10.50 13.10 -40.19
CA LYS A 71 11.96 13.31 -40.28
C LYS A 71 12.64 12.07 -39.68
N THR A 72 12.97 11.09 -40.54
CA THR A 72 14.33 10.74 -40.99
C THR A 72 15.34 10.53 -39.88
N VAL A 73 15.77 9.26 -39.80
CA VAL A 73 16.89 8.68 -39.07
C VAL A 73 18.19 9.35 -39.48
N THR A 74 19.02 9.73 -38.50
CA THR A 74 20.48 9.76 -38.62
C THR A 74 21.07 9.54 -37.23
N ASP A 75 21.95 8.54 -37.16
CA ASP A 75 22.76 8.13 -36.01
C ASP A 75 23.59 9.25 -35.41
N ALA A 76 23.73 9.25 -34.08
CA ALA A 76 24.89 9.80 -33.39
C ALA A 76 25.05 9.09 -32.04
N ALA A 77 26.15 8.36 -31.95
CA ALA A 77 26.50 7.43 -30.90
C ALA A 77 27.00 8.12 -29.61
N THR A 78 27.02 7.30 -28.56
CA THR A 78 27.96 7.34 -27.43
C THR A 78 27.65 8.31 -26.30
N THR A 79 27.01 7.79 -25.25
CA THR A 79 27.66 7.62 -23.92
C THR A 79 26.88 6.52 -23.18
N ILE A 80 27.20 5.27 -23.48
CA ILE A 80 26.71 4.09 -22.75
C ILE A 80 27.69 3.91 -21.58
N THR A 81 27.28 4.26 -20.37
CA THR A 81 28.04 4.00 -19.15
C THR A 81 27.31 2.95 -18.31
N THR A 82 27.57 1.69 -18.67
CA THR A 82 27.79 0.56 -17.75
C THR A 82 26.79 0.37 -16.58
N THR A 83 25.53 0.13 -16.92
CA THR A 83 24.74 -0.86 -16.19
C THR A 83 25.38 -2.21 -16.46
N GLN A 84 26.12 -2.76 -15.49
CA GLN A 84 26.45 -4.19 -15.51
C GLN A 84 25.12 -4.92 -15.39
N GLU A 85 24.69 -5.49 -16.50
CA GLU A 85 23.43 -6.18 -16.69
C GLU A 85 23.42 -7.47 -15.86
N ILE A 86 22.71 -7.46 -14.74
CA ILE A 86 22.45 -8.67 -13.96
C ILE A 86 21.43 -9.56 -14.70
N ASP A 87 20.58 -8.94 -15.54
CA ASP A 87 19.49 -9.63 -16.26
C ASP A 87 19.75 -9.88 -17.76
N ALA A 88 20.72 -9.23 -18.40
CA ALA A 88 20.94 -9.41 -19.85
C ALA A 88 21.71 -10.69 -20.22
N LYS A 89 22.08 -11.51 -19.25
CA LYS A 89 22.70 -12.82 -19.47
C LYS A 89 21.70 -13.99 -19.45
N SER A 90 20.40 -13.72 -19.43
CA SER A 90 19.40 -14.78 -19.62
C SER A 90 19.12 -14.96 -21.11
N GLU A 91 19.38 -16.16 -21.65
CA GLU A 91 19.02 -16.52 -23.03
C GLU A 91 17.52 -16.77 -23.23
N ASP A 92 16.72 -16.73 -22.15
CA ASP A 92 15.28 -16.96 -22.22
C ASP A 92 14.55 -15.77 -22.88
N PRO A 93 13.94 -15.96 -24.07
CA PRO A 93 13.19 -14.91 -24.75
C PRO A 93 12.00 -14.37 -23.94
N GLN A 94 11.48 -15.14 -22.97
CA GLN A 94 10.40 -14.71 -22.09
C GLN A 94 10.83 -13.69 -21.04
N MET A 95 12.13 -13.59 -20.74
CA MET A 95 12.66 -12.63 -19.76
C MET A 95 12.69 -11.20 -20.29
N CYS A 96 12.47 -10.99 -21.60
CA CYS A 96 12.31 -9.67 -22.22
C CYS A 96 13.39 -8.65 -21.78
N GLY A 97 14.65 -9.09 -21.66
CA GLY A 97 15.74 -8.32 -21.07
C GLY A 97 15.91 -6.91 -21.63
N ALA A 98 15.66 -6.73 -22.92
CA ALA A 98 15.72 -5.43 -23.61
C ALA A 98 14.78 -4.37 -23.01
N TYR A 99 13.63 -4.78 -22.45
CA TYR A 99 12.64 -3.87 -21.90
C TYR A 99 12.76 -3.69 -20.38
N VAL A 100 13.59 -4.49 -19.69
CA VAL A 100 13.66 -4.50 -18.22
C VAL A 100 13.97 -3.10 -17.67
N SER A 101 14.95 -2.42 -18.24
CA SER A 101 15.34 -1.07 -17.80
C SER A 101 14.22 -0.04 -18.04
N GLU A 102 13.55 -0.11 -19.20
CA GLU A 102 12.45 0.81 -19.55
C GLU A 102 11.21 0.56 -18.68
N ILE A 103 10.86 -0.70 -18.42
CA ILE A 103 9.75 -1.09 -17.54
C ILE A 103 10.05 -0.62 -16.11
N TYR A 104 11.26 -0.84 -15.62
CA TYR A 104 11.67 -0.42 -14.28
C TYR A 104 11.56 1.10 -14.12
N GLN A 105 12.10 1.87 -15.08
CA GLN A 105 12.03 3.33 -15.06
C GLN A 105 10.57 3.82 -15.14
N TYR A 106 9.78 3.23 -16.04
CA TYR A 106 8.36 3.57 -16.16
C TYR A 106 7.61 3.34 -14.85
N LEU A 107 7.80 2.20 -14.18
CA LEU A 107 7.15 1.93 -12.89
C LEU A 107 7.57 2.93 -11.80
N HIS A 108 8.86 3.33 -11.75
CA HIS A 108 9.37 4.37 -10.85
C HIS A 108 8.75 5.75 -11.10
N ASP A 109 8.59 6.13 -12.36
CA ASP A 109 7.97 7.40 -12.72
C ASP A 109 6.47 7.41 -12.35
N MET A 110 5.81 6.28 -12.61
CA MET A 110 4.39 6.07 -12.33
C MET A 110 4.07 6.14 -10.82
N GLU A 111 4.91 5.55 -9.97
CA GLU A 111 4.69 5.59 -8.51
C GLU A 111 4.95 6.98 -7.92
N ARG A 112 5.74 7.83 -8.56
CA ARG A 112 6.02 9.20 -8.11
C ARG A 112 4.95 10.20 -8.56
N GLU A 113 4.09 9.82 -9.50
CA GLU A 113 3.03 10.70 -9.96
C GLU A 113 2.02 11.01 -8.84
N ALA A 114 1.89 12.30 -8.50
CA ALA A 114 1.03 12.77 -7.41
C ALA A 114 -0.44 12.32 -7.54
N LYS A 115 -0.96 12.19 -8.77
CA LYS A 115 -2.34 11.74 -9.04
C LYS A 115 -2.57 10.26 -8.75
N ARG A 116 -1.50 9.46 -8.73
CA ARG A 116 -1.53 8.02 -8.46
C ARG A 116 -1.21 7.69 -7.01
N ARG A 117 -0.78 8.69 -6.23
CA ARG A 117 -0.45 8.55 -4.82
C ARG A 117 -1.64 8.92 -3.92
N PRO A 118 -1.89 8.15 -2.85
CA PRO A 118 -2.72 8.66 -1.76
C PRO A 118 -2.01 9.84 -1.07
N LEU A 119 -2.81 10.78 -0.55
CA LEU A 119 -2.31 11.89 0.24
C LEU A 119 -1.84 11.35 1.60
N PRO A 120 -0.56 11.48 2.00
CA PRO A 120 -0.03 10.81 3.20
C PRO A 120 -0.74 11.16 4.52
N ASN A 121 -1.41 12.31 4.57
CA ASN A 121 -2.17 12.80 5.72
C ASN A 121 -3.66 12.99 5.42
N TYR A 122 -4.24 12.10 4.60
CA TYR A 122 -5.66 12.21 4.23
C TYR A 122 -6.61 12.01 5.41
N ILE A 123 -6.21 11.23 6.43
CA ILE A 123 -7.06 11.04 7.60
C ILE A 123 -7.19 12.36 8.37
N GLU A 124 -6.09 13.08 8.56
CA GLU A 124 -6.08 14.35 9.27
C GLU A 124 -6.70 15.49 8.47
N LYS A 125 -6.50 15.50 7.15
CA LYS A 125 -6.92 16.61 6.28
C LYS A 125 -8.32 16.47 5.68
N VAL A 126 -8.74 15.23 5.40
CA VAL A 126 -9.96 14.97 4.61
C VAL A 126 -11.02 14.24 5.44
N GLN A 127 -10.60 13.28 6.26
CA GLN A 127 -11.54 12.46 7.01
C GLN A 127 -11.98 13.13 8.32
N LYS A 128 -13.27 13.06 8.61
CA LYS A 128 -13.86 13.55 9.87
C LYS A 128 -14.27 12.43 10.82
N ASP A 129 -14.56 11.26 10.26
CA ASP A 129 -15.21 10.15 10.96
C ASP A 129 -14.46 8.82 10.81
N VAL A 130 -13.43 8.78 9.96
CA VAL A 130 -12.56 7.61 9.75
C VAL A 130 -11.24 7.84 10.45
N THR A 131 -10.79 6.85 11.23
CA THR A 131 -9.51 6.90 11.97
C THR A 131 -8.47 5.93 11.38
N PRO A 132 -7.17 6.09 11.70
CA PRO A 132 -6.14 5.14 11.25
C PRO A 132 -6.42 3.71 11.72
N LYS A 133 -6.97 3.57 12.93
CA LYS A 133 -7.34 2.27 13.50
C LYS A 133 -8.51 1.62 12.75
N MET A 134 -9.52 2.39 12.35
CA MET A 134 -10.62 1.89 11.50
C MET A 134 -10.12 1.42 10.13
N ARG A 135 -9.17 2.15 9.52
CA ARG A 135 -8.49 1.71 8.29
C ARG A 135 -7.77 0.38 8.51
N GLY A 136 -6.99 0.25 9.59
CA GLY A 136 -6.30 -0.99 9.93
C GLY A 136 -7.25 -2.18 10.08
N VAL A 137 -8.37 -2.02 10.80
CA VAL A 137 -9.41 -3.05 10.95
C VAL A 137 -10.04 -3.43 9.61
N LEU A 138 -10.29 -2.45 8.72
CA LEU A 138 -10.78 -2.74 7.37
C LEU A 138 -9.77 -3.58 6.58
N VAL A 139 -8.48 -3.20 6.59
CA VAL A 139 -7.43 -3.91 5.85
C VAL A 139 -7.24 -5.33 6.38
N ASP A 140 -7.19 -5.52 7.70
CA ASP A 140 -7.09 -6.83 8.35
C ASP A 140 -8.25 -7.74 7.91
N TRP A 141 -9.47 -7.20 7.90
CA TRP A 141 -10.63 -7.93 7.39
C TRP A 141 -10.53 -8.28 5.90
N LEU A 142 -10.04 -7.35 5.06
CA LEU A 142 -9.84 -7.62 3.63
C LEU A 142 -8.78 -8.70 3.37
N VAL A 143 -7.81 -8.89 4.26
CA VAL A 143 -6.86 -10.02 4.18
C VAL A 143 -7.61 -11.34 4.34
N GLU A 144 -8.49 -11.47 5.34
CA GLU A 144 -9.34 -12.65 5.51
C GLU A 144 -10.20 -12.91 4.27
N VAL A 145 -10.83 -11.86 3.72
CA VAL A 145 -11.63 -11.97 2.49
C VAL A 145 -10.77 -12.43 1.32
N SER A 146 -9.55 -11.92 1.17
CA SER A 146 -8.66 -12.32 0.08
C SER A 146 -8.26 -13.81 0.16
N GLU A 147 -8.04 -14.34 1.37
CA GLU A 147 -7.72 -15.76 1.57
C GLU A 147 -8.93 -16.67 1.29
N GLU A 148 -10.11 -16.28 1.76
CA GLU A 148 -11.35 -17.04 1.56
C GLU A 148 -11.69 -17.20 0.07
N TYR A 149 -11.53 -16.12 -0.71
CA TYR A 149 -11.77 -16.13 -2.15
C TYR A 149 -10.53 -16.50 -2.98
N LYS A 150 -9.42 -16.88 -2.32
CA LYS A 150 -8.15 -17.24 -2.96
C LYS A 150 -7.65 -16.20 -3.97
N LEU A 151 -7.82 -14.93 -3.62
CA LEU A 151 -7.35 -13.81 -4.44
C LEU A 151 -5.82 -13.71 -4.37
N CYS A 152 -5.21 -13.27 -5.46
CA CYS A 152 -3.76 -13.03 -5.48
C CYS A 152 -3.40 -11.83 -4.58
N SER A 153 -2.20 -11.85 -3.98
CA SER A 153 -1.73 -10.72 -3.17
C SER A 153 -1.75 -9.40 -3.95
N ILE A 154 -1.45 -9.40 -5.26
CA ILE A 154 -1.53 -8.18 -6.09
C ILE A 154 -2.94 -7.55 -6.08
N THR A 155 -4.00 -8.38 -6.03
CA THR A 155 -5.38 -7.91 -5.90
C THR A 155 -5.58 -7.16 -4.59
N LEU A 156 -5.05 -7.69 -3.49
CA LEU A 156 -5.12 -7.07 -2.17
C LEU A 156 -4.39 -5.71 -2.16
N PHE A 157 -3.14 -5.67 -2.64
CA PHE A 157 -2.35 -4.43 -2.73
C PHE A 157 -3.07 -3.35 -3.55
N LEU A 158 -3.62 -3.74 -4.70
CA LEU A 158 -4.36 -2.82 -5.57
C LEU A 158 -5.66 -2.32 -4.93
N SER A 159 -6.38 -3.20 -4.24
CA SER A 159 -7.60 -2.85 -3.49
C SER A 159 -7.32 -1.76 -2.46
N ILE A 160 -6.25 -1.91 -1.69
CA ILE A 160 -5.88 -0.98 -0.63
C ILE A 160 -5.39 0.35 -1.20
N SER A 161 -4.63 0.31 -2.30
CA SER A 161 -4.26 1.50 -3.07
C SER A 161 -5.50 2.29 -3.53
N TYR A 162 -6.55 1.61 -4.01
CA TYR A 162 -7.81 2.26 -4.37
C TYR A 162 -8.53 2.87 -3.18
N ILE A 163 -8.58 2.18 -2.04
CA ILE A 163 -9.19 2.68 -0.80
C ILE A 163 -8.49 3.97 -0.35
N ASP A 164 -7.16 3.95 -0.24
CA ASP A 164 -6.40 5.10 0.27
C ASP A 164 -6.48 6.31 -0.68
N ARG A 165 -6.43 6.08 -2.00
CA ARG A 165 -6.61 7.13 -3.01
C ARG A 165 -8.02 7.71 -2.96
N PHE A 166 -9.05 6.88 -2.77
CA PHE A 166 -10.43 7.36 -2.65
C PHE A 166 -10.60 8.23 -1.39
N LEU A 167 -10.10 7.77 -0.25
CA LEU A 167 -10.15 8.52 1.02
C LEU A 167 -9.28 9.79 1.00
N SER A 168 -8.30 9.87 0.09
CA SER A 168 -7.52 11.08 -0.15
C SER A 168 -8.30 12.22 -0.78
N MET A 169 -9.43 11.92 -1.43
CA MET A 169 -10.22 12.90 -2.17
C MET A 169 -11.64 13.04 -1.64
N ASN A 170 -12.17 12.01 -0.95
CA ASN A 170 -13.57 11.92 -0.57
C ASN A 170 -13.69 11.65 0.93
N ALA A 171 -14.36 12.55 1.65
CA ALA A 171 -14.74 12.31 3.04
C ALA A 171 -15.85 11.26 3.10
N LEU A 172 -15.69 10.27 4.00
CA LEU A 172 -16.60 9.14 4.11
C LEU A 172 -17.02 8.94 5.57
N THR A 173 -18.24 8.49 5.79
CA THR A 173 -18.69 8.09 7.13
C THR A 173 -18.29 6.65 7.41
N ARG A 174 -18.00 6.33 8.66
CA ARG A 174 -17.55 5.00 9.09
C ARG A 174 -18.45 3.85 8.61
N GLN A 175 -19.77 4.05 8.52
CA GLN A 175 -20.71 3.00 8.09
C GLN A 175 -20.53 2.59 6.62
N ARG A 176 -19.98 3.48 5.79
CA ARG A 176 -19.73 3.22 4.37
C ARG A 176 -18.32 2.66 4.13
N LEU A 177 -17.47 2.59 5.16
CA LEU A 177 -16.06 2.22 5.01
C LEU A 177 -15.91 0.78 4.52
N GLN A 178 -16.69 -0.16 5.07
CA GLN A 178 -16.73 -1.54 4.57
C GLN A 178 -17.22 -1.63 3.13
N LEU A 179 -18.20 -0.82 2.74
CA LEU A 179 -18.71 -0.76 1.38
C LEU A 179 -17.61 -0.32 0.40
N LEU A 180 -16.86 0.74 0.74
CA LEU A 180 -15.70 1.17 -0.04
C LEU A 180 -14.67 0.04 -0.18
N GLY A 181 -14.38 -0.68 0.90
CA GLY A 181 -13.43 -1.80 0.90
C GLY A 181 -13.81 -2.90 -0.10
N VAL A 182 -15.04 -3.43 0.00
CA VAL A 182 -15.50 -4.49 -0.91
C VAL A 182 -15.66 -4.02 -2.35
N SER A 183 -16.09 -2.78 -2.57
CA SER A 183 -16.18 -2.21 -3.91
C SER A 183 -14.80 -2.07 -4.55
N SER A 184 -13.80 -1.59 -3.80
CA SER A 184 -12.43 -1.47 -4.27
C SER A 184 -11.82 -2.83 -4.60
N MET A 185 -12.08 -3.84 -3.76
CA MET A 185 -11.62 -5.21 -4.00
C MET A 185 -12.29 -5.86 -5.20
N LEU A 186 -13.58 -5.63 -5.42
CA LEU A 186 -14.27 -6.09 -6.62
C LEU A 186 -13.70 -5.46 -7.89
N VAL A 187 -13.36 -4.17 -7.85
CA VAL A 187 -12.72 -3.50 -8.99
C VAL A 187 -11.34 -4.11 -9.23
N ALA A 188 -10.50 -4.22 -8.19
CA ALA A 188 -9.17 -4.81 -8.31
C ALA A 188 -9.21 -6.25 -8.82
N SER A 189 -10.13 -7.07 -8.33
CA SER A 189 -10.25 -8.48 -8.74
C SER A 189 -10.59 -8.64 -10.20
N LYS A 190 -11.45 -7.77 -10.76
CA LYS A 190 -11.75 -7.76 -12.21
C LYS A 190 -10.53 -7.44 -13.07
N PHE A 191 -9.64 -6.55 -12.61
CA PHE A 191 -8.41 -6.22 -13.34
C PHE A 191 -7.40 -7.36 -13.26
N THR A 192 -7.26 -7.99 -12.09
CA THR A 192 -6.25 -9.02 -11.87
C THR A 192 -6.69 -10.40 -12.33
N SER A 193 -7.99 -10.71 -12.34
CA SER A 193 -8.51 -12.04 -12.75
C SER A 193 -8.21 -12.35 -14.21
N ILE A 194 -8.07 -11.32 -15.04
CA ILE A 194 -7.69 -11.46 -16.45
C ILE A 194 -6.19 -11.82 -16.59
N ALA A 195 -5.38 -11.41 -15.62
CA ALA A 195 -3.93 -11.64 -15.60
C ALA A 195 -3.51 -12.87 -14.76
N GLN A 196 -4.47 -13.63 -14.21
CA GLN A 196 -4.19 -14.88 -13.50
C GLN A 196 -3.89 -16.00 -14.51
N GLU A 197 -2.70 -15.95 -15.11
CA GLU A 197 -2.03 -17.16 -15.61
C GLU A 197 -1.23 -17.78 -14.46
N ASP A 198 -1.25 -19.11 -14.37
CA ASP A 198 -0.65 -19.93 -13.32
C ASP A 198 0.89 -19.81 -13.26
N TYR A 199 1.42 -18.66 -12.86
CA TYR A 199 2.84 -18.51 -12.55
C TYR A 199 3.13 -19.19 -11.22
N LYS A 200 3.29 -20.50 -11.27
CA LYS A 200 3.87 -21.30 -10.19
C LYS A 200 5.36 -20.97 -10.11
N THR A 201 5.72 -19.90 -9.43
CA THR A 201 7.12 -19.52 -9.18
C THR A 201 7.68 -20.23 -7.94
N PRO A 202 8.99 -20.53 -7.91
CA PRO A 202 9.56 -21.49 -6.99
C PRO A 202 9.93 -20.89 -5.62
N ASN A 203 9.17 -21.26 -4.60
CA ASN A 203 9.56 -21.53 -3.21
C ASN A 203 10.92 -20.98 -2.69
N LEU A 204 11.04 -19.67 -2.47
CA LEU A 204 12.09 -19.12 -1.60
C LEU A 204 11.49 -18.62 -0.27
N GLU A 205 12.07 -19.05 0.86
CA GLU A 205 11.66 -18.56 2.20
C GLU A 205 11.76 -17.03 2.31
N LEU A 206 12.76 -16.45 1.63
CA LEU A 206 12.94 -15.00 1.51
C LEU A 206 11.73 -14.31 0.85
N GLU A 207 11.10 -14.94 -0.15
CA GLU A 207 9.95 -14.38 -0.86
C GLU A 207 8.69 -14.39 0.00
N PHE A 208 8.45 -15.48 0.73
CA PHE A 208 7.32 -15.56 1.66
C PHE A 208 7.50 -14.59 2.82
N LEU A 209 8.71 -14.49 3.39
CA LEU A 209 9.00 -13.51 4.43
C LEU A 209 8.85 -12.07 3.90
N GLY A 210 9.32 -11.81 2.68
CA GLY A 210 9.13 -10.52 2.03
C GLY A 210 7.65 -10.17 1.86
N SER A 211 6.86 -11.10 1.33
CA SER A 211 5.42 -10.92 1.12
C SER A 211 4.67 -10.70 2.44
N TYR A 212 5.06 -11.41 3.50
CA TYR A 212 4.54 -11.22 4.85
C TYR A 212 4.80 -9.79 5.37
N LEU A 213 6.04 -9.33 5.31
CA LEU A 213 6.42 -7.99 5.78
C LEU A 213 5.76 -6.88 4.93
N ALA A 214 5.64 -7.09 3.61
CA ALA A 214 4.94 -6.17 2.73
C ALA A 214 3.45 -6.08 3.06
N GLU A 215 2.77 -7.21 3.32
CA GLU A 215 1.35 -7.19 3.73
C GLU A 215 1.14 -6.61 5.13
N LEU A 216 2.09 -6.79 6.07
CA LEU A 216 2.05 -6.10 7.36
C LEU A 216 2.10 -4.57 7.19
N SER A 217 2.91 -4.07 6.25
CA SER A 217 3.00 -2.62 5.97
C SER A 217 1.65 -2.02 5.56
N LEU A 218 0.76 -2.82 4.97
CA LEU A 218 -0.58 -2.37 4.56
C LEU A 218 -1.50 -2.08 5.74
N LEU A 219 -1.25 -2.65 6.92
CA LEU A 219 -2.07 -2.45 8.11
C LEU A 219 -1.83 -1.06 8.75
N ASP A 220 -0.61 -0.55 8.66
CA ASP A 220 -0.20 0.68 9.31
C ASP A 220 -0.38 1.90 8.40
N TYR A 221 -1.12 2.89 8.87
CA TYR A 221 -1.35 4.13 8.13
C TYR A 221 -0.06 4.93 7.88
N GLY A 222 0.93 4.83 8.78
CA GLY A 222 2.23 5.47 8.62
C GLY A 222 3.01 4.99 7.40
N CYS A 223 2.68 3.82 6.85
CA CYS A 223 3.29 3.30 5.63
C CYS A 223 2.77 3.94 4.34
N VAL A 224 1.59 4.59 4.36
CA VAL A 224 0.97 5.21 3.16
C VAL A 224 1.89 6.26 2.53
N LYS A 225 2.72 6.93 3.33
CA LYS A 225 3.66 7.96 2.87
C LYS A 225 4.81 7.42 2.02
N PHE A 226 5.13 6.13 2.11
CA PHE A 226 6.22 5.52 1.35
C PHE A 226 5.75 5.07 -0.03
N VAL A 227 6.64 5.16 -1.03
CA VAL A 227 6.37 4.63 -2.38
C VAL A 227 6.54 3.11 -2.39
N PRO A 228 5.81 2.37 -3.25
CA PRO A 228 5.90 0.91 -3.32
C PRO A 228 7.33 0.37 -3.49
N SER A 229 8.17 1.00 -4.32
CA SER A 229 9.57 0.57 -4.50
C SER A 229 10.40 0.68 -3.21
N LEU A 230 10.17 1.71 -2.40
CA LEU A 230 10.86 1.92 -1.12
C LEU A 230 10.39 0.89 -0.09
N VAL A 231 9.09 0.58 -0.04
CA VAL A 231 8.56 -0.49 0.81
C VAL A 231 9.17 -1.84 0.41
N ALA A 232 9.24 -2.13 -0.89
CA ALA A 232 9.86 -3.37 -1.39
C ALA A 232 11.35 -3.46 -0.99
N ALA A 233 12.10 -2.38 -1.13
CA ALA A 233 13.50 -2.31 -0.71
C ALA A 233 13.66 -2.52 0.82
N ALA A 234 12.84 -1.84 1.64
CA ALA A 234 12.85 -1.98 3.09
C ALA A 234 12.50 -3.41 3.54
N VAL A 235 11.56 -4.06 2.85
CA VAL A 235 11.18 -5.45 3.09
C VAL A 235 12.32 -6.41 2.73
N VAL A 236 13.01 -6.21 1.61
CA VAL A 236 14.19 -7.01 1.24
C VAL A 236 15.30 -6.87 2.29
N PHE A 237 15.56 -5.63 2.73
CA PHE A 237 16.50 -5.35 3.82
C PHE A 237 16.13 -6.15 5.08
N LEU A 238 14.89 -6.03 5.54
CA LEU A 238 14.44 -6.63 6.79
C LEU A 238 14.35 -8.16 6.72
N SER A 239 13.95 -8.71 5.58
CA SER A 239 13.97 -10.16 5.34
C SER A 239 15.39 -10.72 5.43
N LYS A 240 16.37 -10.04 4.80
CA LYS A 240 17.78 -10.44 4.88
C LYS A 240 18.32 -10.33 6.30
N PHE A 241 17.96 -9.27 7.03
CA PHE A 241 18.34 -9.10 8.43
C PHE A 241 17.73 -10.19 9.34
N THR A 242 16.45 -10.53 9.14
CA THR A 242 15.77 -11.59 9.91
C THR A 242 16.44 -12.95 9.71
N ILE A 243 16.83 -13.28 8.47
CA ILE A 243 17.45 -14.58 8.13
C ILE A 243 18.93 -14.60 8.51
N ARG A 244 19.67 -13.50 8.32
CA ARG A 244 21.12 -13.39 8.58
C ARG A 244 21.45 -12.09 9.34
N PRO A 245 21.16 -12.02 10.65
CA PRO A 245 21.29 -10.78 11.42
C PRO A 245 22.73 -10.28 11.57
N LYS A 246 23.72 -11.16 11.37
CA LYS A 246 25.16 -10.82 11.45
C LYS A 246 25.73 -10.21 10.17
N LEU A 247 25.02 -10.32 9.05
CA LEU A 247 25.50 -9.85 7.75
C LEU A 247 24.82 -8.52 7.41
N HIS A 248 25.57 -7.58 6.84
CA HIS A 248 24.99 -6.32 6.38
C HIS A 248 23.89 -6.60 5.33
N PRO A 249 22.63 -6.19 5.59
CA PRO A 249 21.50 -6.60 4.77
C PRO A 249 21.43 -5.87 3.42
N TRP A 250 22.03 -4.68 3.31
CA TRP A 250 22.08 -3.87 2.09
C TRP A 250 23.48 -3.87 1.47
N ASN A 251 23.63 -4.08 0.17
CA ASN A 251 24.94 -4.08 -0.49
C ASN A 251 24.93 -3.16 -1.72
N SER A 252 26.11 -2.84 -2.25
CA SER A 252 26.24 -1.90 -3.38
C SER A 252 25.47 -2.35 -4.63
N ALA A 253 25.26 -3.66 -4.82
CA ALA A 253 24.42 -4.18 -5.89
C ALA A 253 22.93 -3.81 -5.72
N LEU A 254 22.37 -3.97 -4.51
CA LEU A 254 20.99 -3.57 -4.21
C LEU A 254 20.81 -2.06 -4.31
N GLU A 255 21.79 -1.28 -3.85
CA GLU A 255 21.78 0.18 -4.02
C GLU A 255 21.80 0.58 -5.50
N LYS A 256 22.66 -0.03 -6.32
CA LYS A 256 22.74 0.24 -7.75
C LYS A 256 21.45 -0.07 -8.51
N ILE A 257 20.77 -1.17 -8.17
CA ILE A 257 19.51 -1.56 -8.84
C ILE A 257 18.34 -0.70 -8.36
N SER A 258 18.23 -0.48 -7.05
CA SER A 258 17.06 0.18 -6.46
C SER A 258 17.12 1.71 -6.48
N GLY A 259 18.34 2.26 -6.54
CA GLY A 259 18.61 3.69 -6.34
C GLY A 259 18.49 4.15 -4.88
N TYR A 260 18.25 3.26 -3.91
CA TYR A 260 18.11 3.61 -2.50
C TYR A 260 19.36 3.30 -1.69
N LYS A 261 19.81 4.28 -0.92
CA LYS A 261 20.83 4.11 0.11
C LYS A 261 20.23 3.48 1.36
N PRO A 262 21.04 2.82 2.21
CA PRO A 262 20.58 2.33 3.51
C PRO A 262 19.88 3.42 4.35
N ALA A 263 20.39 4.65 4.32
CA ALA A 263 19.81 5.79 5.03
C ALA A 263 18.39 6.15 4.57
N ASP A 264 18.10 6.04 3.27
CA ASP A 264 16.78 6.32 2.70
C ASP A 264 15.73 5.32 3.19
N LEU A 265 16.15 4.09 3.46
CA LEU A 265 15.28 2.99 3.90
C LEU A 265 14.97 3.02 5.40
N LYS A 266 15.78 3.73 6.19
CA LYS A 266 15.79 3.65 7.65
C LYS A 266 14.40 3.77 8.27
N GLU A 267 13.66 4.81 7.90
CA GLU A 267 12.35 5.06 8.50
C GLU A 267 11.35 3.93 8.18
N CYS A 268 11.30 3.49 6.92
CA CYS A 268 10.39 2.42 6.51
C CYS A 268 10.79 1.08 7.12
N VAL A 269 12.08 0.77 7.20
CA VAL A 269 12.59 -0.46 7.83
C VAL A 269 12.18 -0.51 9.31
N LEU A 270 12.35 0.59 10.05
CA LEU A 270 12.00 0.64 11.47
C LEU A 270 10.49 0.49 11.71
N ILE A 271 9.64 1.13 10.89
CA ILE A 271 8.18 0.96 11.00
C ILE A 271 7.78 -0.49 10.69
N THR A 272 8.34 -1.10 9.65
CA THR A 272 8.04 -2.50 9.29
C THR A 272 8.60 -3.48 10.33
N HIS A 273 9.73 -3.18 10.95
CA HIS A 273 10.30 -3.97 12.05
C HIS A 273 9.43 -3.92 13.31
N ASP A 274 8.93 -2.73 13.68
CA ASP A 274 7.93 -2.58 14.75
C ASP A 274 6.66 -3.40 14.47
N LEU A 275 6.21 -3.45 13.21
CA LEU A 275 5.09 -4.28 12.79
C LEU A 275 5.42 -5.78 12.92
N GLN A 276 6.60 -6.22 12.48
CA GLN A 276 7.04 -7.62 12.63
C GLN A 276 7.07 -8.05 14.10
N LEU A 277 7.60 -7.20 14.98
CA LEU A 277 7.66 -7.42 16.43
C LEU A 277 6.31 -7.19 17.15
N SER A 278 5.25 -6.88 16.41
CA SER A 278 3.90 -6.62 16.95
C SER A 278 3.82 -5.44 17.93
N LYS A 279 4.82 -4.55 17.91
CA LYS A 279 4.80 -3.25 18.61
C LYS A 279 3.76 -2.31 18.00
N ARG A 280 3.47 -2.49 16.70
CA ARG A 280 2.40 -1.83 15.94
C ARG A 280 1.42 -2.86 15.40
N ALA A 281 0.14 -2.47 15.35
CA ALA A 281 -0.94 -3.30 14.79
C ALA A 281 -0.99 -4.74 15.36
N GLY A 282 -0.56 -4.96 16.62
CA GLY A 282 -0.49 -6.29 17.22
C GLY A 282 -1.85 -6.95 17.45
N SER A 283 -2.93 -6.14 17.54
CA SER A 283 -4.31 -6.65 17.63
C SER A 283 -4.90 -7.09 16.29
N LEU A 284 -4.24 -6.79 15.17
CA LEU A 284 -4.67 -7.15 13.81
C LEU A 284 -3.93 -8.42 13.40
N VAL A 285 -4.64 -9.55 13.34
CA VAL A 285 -4.03 -10.89 13.33
C VAL A 285 -4.10 -11.58 11.97
N ALA A 286 -4.94 -11.12 11.05
CA ALA A 286 -5.25 -11.86 9.82
C ALA A 286 -4.01 -12.12 8.95
N VAL A 287 -3.13 -11.12 8.81
CA VAL A 287 -1.86 -11.27 8.07
C VAL A 287 -0.95 -12.31 8.74
N ARG A 288 -0.84 -12.28 10.08
CA ARG A 288 0.03 -13.21 10.82
C ARG A 288 -0.48 -14.63 10.73
N GLU A 289 -1.79 -14.82 10.84
CA GLU A 289 -2.46 -16.11 10.70
C GLU A 289 -2.33 -16.65 9.27
N LYS A 290 -2.51 -15.79 8.25
CA LYS A 290 -2.27 -16.12 6.84
C LYS A 290 -0.87 -16.72 6.67
N TYR A 291 0.17 -15.99 7.06
CA TYR A 291 1.56 -16.41 6.87
C TYR A 291 2.07 -17.44 7.90
N ASN A 292 1.24 -17.86 8.87
CA ASN A 292 1.49 -18.99 9.75
C ASN A 292 1.09 -20.34 9.11
N GLN A 293 0.38 -20.31 7.98
CA GLN A 293 -0.01 -21.52 7.26
C GLN A 293 1.22 -22.22 6.65
N HIS A 294 1.18 -23.54 6.59
CA HIS A 294 2.28 -24.35 6.05
C HIS A 294 2.60 -24.04 4.58
N LYS A 295 1.60 -23.56 3.80
CA LYS A 295 1.78 -23.12 2.41
C LYS A 295 2.75 -21.93 2.27
N PHE A 296 2.95 -21.17 3.34
CA PHE A 296 3.90 -20.05 3.42
C PHE A 296 5.10 -20.37 4.33
N LYS A 297 5.39 -21.66 4.58
CA LYS A 297 6.50 -22.11 5.45
C LYS A 297 6.48 -21.53 6.87
N CYS A 298 5.32 -21.09 7.36
CA CYS A 298 5.16 -20.50 8.69
C CYS A 298 6.08 -19.29 8.96
N VAL A 299 6.41 -18.50 7.92
CA VAL A 299 7.36 -17.38 8.02
C VAL A 299 6.97 -16.31 9.04
N SER A 300 5.69 -16.22 9.43
CA SER A 300 5.28 -15.28 10.49
C SER A 300 5.84 -15.64 11.87
N ARG A 301 6.37 -16.85 12.05
CA ARG A 301 7.10 -17.26 13.27
C ARG A 301 8.55 -16.81 13.30
N LEU A 302 9.10 -16.35 12.17
CA LEU A 302 10.46 -15.84 12.11
C LEU A 302 10.51 -14.49 12.81
N SER A 303 11.29 -14.42 13.89
CA SER A 303 11.53 -13.18 14.62
C SER A 303 12.92 -12.66 14.31
N SER A 304 12.99 -11.38 13.94
CA SER A 304 14.24 -10.62 13.94
C SER A 304 14.69 -10.31 15.38
N PRO A 305 15.99 -9.99 15.59
CA PRO A 305 16.45 -9.33 16.82
C PRO A 305 15.62 -8.08 17.16
N GLU A 306 15.57 -7.71 18.45
CA GLU A 306 14.74 -6.60 18.95
C GLU A 306 15.18 -5.21 18.45
N GLU A 307 16.46 -5.08 18.10
CA GLU A 307 17.07 -3.84 17.65
C GLU A 307 17.89 -4.08 16.38
N ILE A 308 17.82 -3.14 15.45
CA ILE A 308 18.64 -3.10 14.24
C ILE A 308 19.81 -2.14 14.51
N PRO A 309 21.08 -2.59 14.39
CA PRO A 309 22.23 -1.72 14.58
C PRO A 309 22.16 -0.48 13.67
N ASN A 310 22.40 0.72 14.22
CA ASN A 310 22.40 1.96 13.44
C ASN A 310 23.45 1.95 12.32
N SER A 311 24.55 1.21 12.50
CA SER A 311 25.59 1.02 11.50
C SER A 311 25.09 0.38 10.21
N PHE A 312 23.97 -0.36 10.23
CA PHE A 312 23.38 -0.92 9.01
C PHE A 312 22.65 0.10 8.13
N PHE A 313 22.52 1.34 8.61
CA PHE A 313 21.96 2.47 7.87
C PHE A 313 23.03 3.48 7.43
N GLU A 314 24.30 3.22 7.73
CA GLU A 314 25.41 4.00 7.21
C GLU A 314 25.73 3.57 5.76
N ASP A 315 26.33 4.48 4.99
CA ASP A 315 26.72 4.18 3.61
C ASP A 315 27.66 2.97 3.57
N VAL A 316 27.42 2.07 2.60
CA VAL A 316 28.27 0.89 2.40
C VAL A 316 29.66 1.39 1.99
N LYS A 317 30.63 1.30 2.90
CA LYS A 317 32.02 1.60 2.56
C LYS A 317 32.49 0.53 1.58
N ASP A 318 32.71 0.91 0.32
CA ASP A 318 33.32 0.04 -0.68
C ASP A 318 34.60 -0.57 -0.09
N SER A 319 34.59 -1.89 0.12
CA SER A 319 35.73 -2.68 0.56
C SER A 319 36.16 -3.60 -0.56
#